data_AF-A0A7J2JGK5-F1
#
_entry.id   AF-A0A7J2JGK5-F1
#
_cell.length_a   1.000
_cell.length_b   1.000
_cell.length_c   1.000
_cell.angle_alpha   90.00
_cell.angle_beta   90.00
_cell.angle_gamma   90.00
#
_symmetry.space_group_name_H-M   'P 1'
#
loop_
_entity.id
_entity.type
_entity.pdbx_description
1 polymer ?
#
loop_
_entity_poly.entity_id
_entity_poly.type
_entity_poly.pdbx_seq_one_letter_code
_entity_poly.pdbx_strand_id
1 'polypeptide(L)'
;MESPFTCSECGGRIVVAPSGERVCSSCGLVYPQDNLEFLEYVERYHGDVDPESFLPMSVRGQNPLGTLIGLPGKFFFTDASGRKLNPRLQALFRRLKVLHEYSPGLAKLEGRRRALRLLRKVVEILKLPPEICQDALKIYDQLLGIMPSTNYVILTATSLLLACRIKGSKAPVTLQEIAEALQVLGHRVAPRTIVKMAAFAVSHGKISAPNMRRSEDYIDKMVKQLAEAPMLLLRMSKAGVKSRGYLDELKKIALQLLAKTPERAKSGKNPYTLAASAIYAADRVLAQRENREPVITQALLSKTLKIAEYTVREHWVKIFSHTASELVEDL
;
A
#
# COMPACT_ATOMS: atom_id res chain seq x y z
N MET A 1 35.88 -20.66 -10.58
CA MET A 1 34.93 -19.96 -9.68
C MET A 1 35.33 -20.34 -8.26
N GLU A 2 36.18 -19.53 -7.64
CA GLU A 2 36.58 -19.73 -6.24
C GLU A 2 35.41 -19.32 -5.35
N SER A 3 34.97 -20.20 -4.47
CA SER A 3 33.89 -19.91 -3.54
C SER A 3 34.39 -18.92 -2.47
N PRO A 4 33.67 -17.81 -2.19
CA PRO A 4 34.18 -16.68 -1.41
C PRO A 4 34.41 -16.95 0.09
N PHE A 5 34.23 -18.18 0.53
CA PHE A 5 34.32 -18.60 1.94
C PHE A 5 35.38 -19.68 2.19
N THR A 6 36.14 -20.08 1.16
CA THR A 6 37.13 -21.16 1.23
C THR A 6 38.50 -20.63 0.85
N CYS A 7 39.51 -20.96 1.67
CA CYS A 7 40.87 -20.53 1.45
C CYS A 7 41.49 -21.27 0.24
N SER A 8 42.09 -20.53 -0.69
CA SER A 8 42.83 -21.06 -1.85
C SER A 8 43.99 -21.95 -1.44
N GLU A 9 44.72 -21.59 -0.37
CA GLU A 9 45.93 -22.30 0.05
C GLU A 9 45.67 -23.59 0.85
N CYS A 10 44.72 -23.57 1.81
CA CYS A 10 44.54 -24.67 2.75
C CYS A 10 43.13 -25.25 2.79
N GLY A 11 42.21 -24.76 1.96
CA GLY A 11 40.79 -25.16 1.97
C GLY A 11 40.01 -24.78 3.23
N GLY A 12 40.64 -24.06 4.17
CA GLY A 12 40.03 -23.64 5.44
C GLY A 12 38.96 -22.56 5.27
N ARG A 13 38.13 -22.36 6.29
CA ARG A 13 37.03 -21.38 6.26
C ARG A 13 37.57 -19.96 6.42
N ILE A 14 37.11 -19.04 5.59
CA ILE A 14 37.41 -17.60 5.72
C ILE A 14 36.41 -16.98 6.72
N VAL A 15 36.94 -16.31 7.74
CA VAL A 15 36.19 -15.62 8.80
C VAL A 15 36.57 -14.14 8.84
N VAL A 16 35.69 -13.31 9.42
CA VAL A 16 35.99 -11.89 9.65
C VAL A 16 36.61 -11.75 11.04
N ALA A 17 37.85 -11.27 11.10
CA ALA A 17 38.56 -11.01 12.34
C ALA A 17 37.95 -9.78 13.07
N PRO A 18 38.20 -9.61 14.38
CA PRO A 18 37.75 -8.41 15.12
C PRO A 18 38.29 -7.09 14.55
N SER A 19 39.40 -7.13 13.79
CA SER A 19 39.95 -5.99 13.05
C SER A 19 39.18 -5.63 11.77
N GLY A 20 38.17 -6.42 11.39
CA GLY A 20 37.37 -6.25 10.18
C GLY A 20 37.90 -7.00 8.95
N GLU A 21 39.12 -7.55 9.01
CA GLU A 21 39.77 -8.23 7.90
C GLU A 21 39.24 -9.65 7.68
N ARG A 22 39.21 -10.10 6.42
CA ARG A 22 38.89 -11.50 6.08
C ARG A 22 40.13 -12.37 6.20
N VAL A 23 40.12 -13.30 7.15
CA VAL A 23 41.26 -14.16 7.48
C VAL A 23 40.85 -15.62 7.44
N CYS A 24 41.71 -16.51 6.94
CA CYS A 24 41.48 -17.94 7.08
C CYS A 24 41.65 -18.39 8.52
N SER A 25 40.67 -19.11 9.07
CA SER A 25 40.72 -19.63 10.45
C SER A 25 41.83 -20.67 10.68
N SER A 26 42.33 -21.29 9.62
CA SER A 26 43.26 -22.43 9.70
C SER A 26 44.72 -22.03 9.44
N CYS A 27 44.99 -21.20 8.42
CA CYS A 27 46.36 -20.81 8.05
C CYS A 27 46.68 -19.33 8.33
N GLY A 28 45.70 -18.51 8.71
CA GLY A 28 45.91 -17.09 8.99
C GLY A 28 46.10 -16.21 7.75
N LEU A 29 45.90 -16.74 6.53
CA LEU A 29 46.01 -15.96 5.30
C LEU A 29 44.94 -14.86 5.26
N VAL A 30 45.39 -13.61 5.08
CA VAL A 30 44.54 -12.43 4.98
C VAL A 30 44.16 -12.22 3.52
N TYR A 31 42.86 -12.16 3.24
CA TYR A 31 42.32 -11.87 1.92
C TYR A 31 42.03 -10.38 1.77
N PRO A 32 42.43 -9.75 0.64
CA PRO A 32 42.05 -8.37 0.37
C PRO A 32 40.52 -8.26 0.31
N GLN A 33 39.99 -7.31 1.06
CA GLN A 33 38.55 -7.03 1.12
C GLN A 33 38.24 -6.00 0.02
N ASP A 34 37.86 -6.46 -1.18
CA ASP A 34 37.40 -5.54 -2.24
C ASP A 34 36.07 -4.84 -1.88
N ASN A 35 35.37 -5.35 -0.88
CA ASN A 35 34.15 -4.77 -0.35
C ASN A 35 34.46 -4.09 0.98
N LEU A 36 34.87 -2.82 0.92
CA LEU A 36 34.39 -1.86 1.91
C LEU A 36 32.86 -1.90 1.81
N GLU A 37 32.20 -2.49 2.80
CA GLU A 37 30.75 -2.38 2.90
C GLU A 37 30.43 -0.89 2.95
N PHE A 38 29.92 -0.35 1.84
CA PHE A 38 29.62 1.07 1.63
C PHE A 38 28.68 1.65 2.70
N LEU A 39 28.07 0.79 3.52
CA LEU A 39 27.21 1.10 4.65
C LEU A 39 27.99 1.69 5.85
N GLU A 40 29.20 1.21 6.18
CA GLU A 40 30.00 1.78 7.27
C GLU A 40 30.53 3.19 6.94
N TYR A 41 30.66 3.51 5.65
CA TYR A 41 31.12 4.83 5.23
C TYR A 41 30.09 5.93 5.54
N VAL A 42 28.81 5.57 5.68
CA VAL A 42 27.77 6.52 6.11
C VAL A 42 27.84 6.75 7.62
N GLU A 43 28.22 5.74 8.40
CA GLU A 43 28.32 5.84 9.86
C GLU A 43 29.60 6.59 10.32
N ARG A 44 30.72 6.53 9.59
CA ARG A 44 31.95 7.28 9.94
C ARG A 44 31.84 8.79 9.82
N TYR A 45 30.82 9.32 9.14
CA TYR A 45 30.60 10.77 9.06
C TYR A 45 29.82 11.35 10.24
N HIS A 46 29.54 10.56 11.29
CA HIS A 46 28.95 11.08 12.53
C HIS A 46 29.92 11.90 13.41
N GLY A 47 31.19 12.06 13.00
CA GLY A 47 32.19 12.81 13.77
C GLY A 47 32.22 14.32 13.51
N ASP A 48 32.08 14.77 12.26
CA ASP A 48 32.30 16.19 11.88
C ASP A 48 31.55 16.64 10.61
N VAL A 49 30.71 15.79 10.02
CA VAL A 49 29.94 16.18 8.82
C VAL A 49 28.46 16.10 9.17
N ASP A 50 27.79 17.25 9.12
CA ASP A 50 26.37 17.35 9.38
C ASP A 50 25.61 16.29 8.56
N PRO A 51 24.70 15.50 9.18
CA PRO A 51 23.85 14.52 8.48
C PRO A 51 23.06 15.12 7.30
N GLU A 52 22.98 16.45 7.22
CA GLU A 52 22.36 17.23 6.14
C GLU A 52 23.21 17.30 4.86
N SER A 53 24.49 16.93 4.91
CA SER A 53 25.44 17.02 3.79
C SER A 53 25.11 16.05 2.65
N PHE A 54 24.52 14.90 2.98
CA PHE A 54 24.18 13.85 2.03
C PHE A 54 22.69 13.53 2.11
N LEU A 55 21.93 14.00 1.12
CA LEU A 55 20.55 13.53 0.95
C LEU A 55 20.55 12.26 0.09
N PRO A 56 20.05 11.11 0.59
CA PRO A 56 19.95 9.91 -0.22
C PRO A 56 19.10 10.16 -1.46
N MET A 57 19.63 9.74 -2.62
CA MET A 57 19.05 9.90 -3.95
C MET A 57 17.57 9.47 -4.03
N SER A 58 17.19 8.48 -3.20
CA SER A 58 15.86 7.89 -3.10
C SER A 58 14.78 8.86 -2.61
N VAL A 59 15.13 9.86 -1.80
CA VAL A 59 14.17 10.82 -1.20
C VAL A 59 13.71 11.87 -2.23
N ARG A 60 14.52 12.13 -3.28
CA ARG A 60 14.27 13.19 -4.28
C ARG A 60 13.61 12.72 -5.57
N GLY A 61 12.96 11.56 -5.59
CA GLY A 61 12.06 11.18 -6.69
C GLY A 61 12.69 11.28 -8.10
N GLN A 62 13.99 10.96 -8.20
CA GLN A 62 14.77 10.85 -9.43
C GLN A 62 15.08 12.17 -10.17
N ASN A 63 15.67 13.14 -9.46
CA ASN A 63 16.59 14.07 -10.10
C ASN A 63 18.00 13.66 -9.66
N PRO A 64 18.74 12.84 -10.42
CA PRO A 64 19.96 12.19 -9.91
C PRO A 64 21.10 13.15 -9.61
N LEU A 65 21.08 14.39 -10.14
CA LEU A 65 22.20 15.33 -10.04
C LEU A 65 21.77 16.80 -9.84
N GLY A 66 20.47 17.08 -9.74
CA GLY A 66 19.95 18.46 -9.70
C GLY A 66 19.56 18.91 -8.28
N THR A 67 20.16 20.01 -7.81
CA THR A 67 19.66 20.75 -6.63
C THR A 67 18.44 21.59 -6.99
N LEU A 68 17.64 21.96 -5.99
CA LEU A 68 16.46 22.81 -6.17
C LEU A 68 16.69 24.13 -5.44
N ILE A 69 16.34 25.25 -6.08
CA ILE A 69 16.37 26.58 -5.45
C ILE A 69 15.16 26.71 -4.52
N GLY A 70 15.35 26.29 -3.27
CA GLY A 70 14.32 26.29 -2.23
C GLY A 70 13.24 25.22 -2.42
N LEU A 71 12.30 25.16 -1.47
CA LEU A 71 11.18 24.22 -1.51
C LEU A 71 10.09 24.65 -2.50
N PRO A 72 9.36 23.72 -3.14
CA PRO A 72 8.21 24.06 -3.97
C PRO A 72 7.20 24.91 -3.20
N GLY A 73 6.76 26.03 -3.78
CA GLY A 73 5.80 26.96 -3.14
C GLY A 73 6.38 27.98 -2.15
N LYS A 74 7.65 27.87 -1.71
CA LYS A 74 8.30 28.92 -0.91
C LYS A 74 8.91 30.01 -1.80
N PHE A 75 8.36 31.22 -1.76
CA PHE A 75 8.90 32.39 -2.49
C PHE A 75 9.62 33.41 -1.60
N PHE A 76 9.87 33.03 -0.36
CA PHE A 76 10.69 33.78 0.60
C PHE A 76 11.92 32.95 0.94
N PHE A 77 13.09 33.52 0.66
CA PHE A 77 14.38 32.88 0.88
C PHE A 77 15.08 33.43 2.12
N THR A 78 15.85 32.59 2.78
CA THR A 78 16.63 32.93 3.97
C THR A 78 18.07 32.52 3.76
N ASP A 79 19.01 33.20 4.42
CA ASP A 79 20.41 32.79 4.50
C ASP A 79 20.58 31.52 5.32
N ALA A 80 21.78 30.92 5.30
CA ALA A 80 22.14 29.76 6.12
C ALA A 80 21.88 29.98 7.63
N SER A 81 22.01 31.22 8.10
CA SER A 81 21.72 31.62 9.48
C SER A 81 20.22 31.89 9.76
N GLY A 82 19.33 31.63 8.80
CA GLY A 82 17.88 31.83 8.92
C GLY A 82 17.41 33.29 8.77
N ARG A 83 18.33 34.23 8.51
CA ARG A 83 17.99 35.65 8.30
C ARG A 83 17.34 35.88 6.93
N LYS A 84 16.43 36.84 6.86
CA LYS A 84 15.75 37.19 5.60
C LYS A 84 16.71 37.90 4.65
N LEU A 85 16.73 37.47 3.39
CA LEU A 85 17.51 38.15 2.35
C LEU A 85 17.02 39.58 2.10
N ASN A 86 17.96 40.46 1.71
CA ASN A 86 17.69 41.82 1.23
C ASN A 86 16.67 41.79 0.06
N PRO A 87 15.75 42.77 -0.05
CA PRO A 87 14.79 42.89 -1.17
C PRO A 87 15.35 42.63 -2.57
N ARG A 88 16.56 43.13 -2.87
CA ARG A 88 17.21 42.90 -4.18
C ARG A 88 17.54 41.43 -4.42
N LEU A 89 18.11 40.77 -3.41
CA LEU A 89 18.45 39.35 -3.46
C LEU A 89 17.19 38.47 -3.48
N GLN A 90 16.14 38.84 -2.74
CA GLN A 90 14.85 38.16 -2.84
C GLN A 90 14.29 38.19 -4.27
N ALA A 91 14.32 39.34 -4.94
CA ALA A 91 13.86 39.46 -6.32
C ALA A 91 14.71 38.59 -7.27
N LEU A 92 16.04 38.57 -7.09
CA LEU A 92 16.96 37.73 -7.85
C LEU A 92 16.61 36.23 -7.68
N PHE A 93 16.53 35.74 -6.44
CA PHE A 93 16.26 34.32 -6.18
C PHE A 93 14.85 33.90 -6.60
N ARG A 94 13.85 34.79 -6.50
CA ARG A 94 12.52 34.54 -7.06
C ARG A 94 12.59 34.35 -8.58
N ARG A 95 13.31 35.23 -9.29
CA ARG A 95 13.51 35.11 -10.74
C ARG A 95 14.27 33.83 -11.11
N LEU A 96 15.37 33.53 -10.41
CA LEU A 96 16.15 32.32 -10.64
C LEU A 96 15.35 31.05 -10.36
N LYS A 97 14.55 31.04 -9.29
CA LYS A 97 13.66 29.90 -8.97
C LYS A 97 12.66 29.66 -10.07
N VAL A 98 12.02 30.71 -10.58
CA VAL A 98 11.10 30.62 -11.74
C VAL A 98 11.84 30.02 -12.93
N LEU A 99 12.98 30.58 -13.34
CA LEU A 99 13.77 30.06 -14.47
C LEU A 99 14.20 28.60 -14.27
N HIS A 100 14.57 28.23 -13.05
CA HIS A 100 14.97 26.87 -12.71
C HIS A 100 13.80 25.88 -12.76
N GLU A 101 12.63 26.25 -12.22
CA GLU A 101 11.42 25.42 -12.27
C GLU A 101 10.94 25.18 -13.71
N TYR A 102 11.06 26.18 -14.59
CA TYR A 102 10.72 26.07 -16.02
C TYR A 102 11.81 25.44 -16.90
N SER A 103 12.94 25.01 -16.33
CA SER A 103 14.01 24.37 -17.10
C SER A 103 13.51 23.07 -17.76
N PRO A 104 13.81 22.82 -19.05
CA PRO A 104 13.28 21.68 -19.79
C PRO A 104 13.63 20.31 -19.18
N GLY A 105 14.75 20.22 -18.44
CA GLY A 105 15.10 19.01 -17.68
C GLY A 105 14.14 18.74 -16.51
N LEU A 106 13.72 19.79 -15.80
CA LEU A 106 12.72 19.70 -14.75
C LEU A 106 11.32 19.47 -15.32
N ALA A 107 10.98 20.11 -16.44
CA ALA A 107 9.69 19.97 -17.12
C ALA A 107 9.36 18.51 -17.48
N LYS A 108 10.34 17.73 -17.95
CA LYS A 108 10.18 16.28 -18.20
C LYS A 108 9.79 15.50 -16.95
N LEU A 109 10.28 15.92 -15.78
CA LEU A 109 10.01 15.28 -14.50
C LEU A 109 8.74 15.81 -13.81
N GLU A 110 8.15 16.91 -14.28
CA GLU A 110 6.94 17.48 -13.67
C GLU A 110 5.75 16.54 -13.72
N GLY A 111 5.58 15.77 -14.80
CA GLY A 111 4.54 14.75 -14.90
C GLY A 111 4.68 13.70 -13.78
N ARG A 112 5.89 13.18 -13.59
CA ARG A 112 6.23 12.25 -12.51
C ARG A 112 6.04 12.87 -11.12
N ARG A 113 6.45 14.12 -10.90
CA ARG A 113 6.26 14.83 -9.61
C ARG A 113 4.78 15.06 -9.30
N ARG A 114 3.97 15.40 -10.31
CA ARG A 114 2.51 15.51 -10.17
C ARG A 114 1.90 14.16 -9.80
N ALA A 115 2.30 13.10 -10.50
CA ALA A 115 1.88 11.73 -10.19
C ALA A 115 2.25 11.31 -8.77
N LEU A 116 3.49 11.57 -8.33
CA LEU A 116 3.94 11.29 -6.97
C LEU A 116 3.12 12.03 -5.90
N ARG A 117 2.87 13.34 -6.10
CA ARG A 117 2.06 14.13 -5.17
C ARG A 117 0.63 13.60 -5.08
N LEU A 118 0.05 13.25 -6.22
CA LEU A 118 -1.30 12.69 -6.28
C LEU A 118 -1.35 11.31 -5.61
N LEU A 119 -0.40 10.42 -5.90
CA LEU A 119 -0.30 9.10 -5.26
C LEU A 119 -0.19 9.22 -3.74
N ARG A 120 0.67 10.10 -3.22
CA ARG A 120 0.81 10.32 -1.77
C ARG A 120 -0.52 10.76 -1.15
N LYS A 121 -1.20 11.73 -1.74
CA LYS A 121 -2.51 12.20 -1.26
C LYS A 121 -3.57 11.10 -1.30
N VAL A 122 -3.62 10.30 -2.37
CA VAL A 122 -4.59 9.19 -2.48
C VAL A 122 -4.30 8.10 -1.46
N VAL A 123 -3.04 7.72 -1.26
CA VAL A 123 -2.61 6.74 -0.26
C VAL A 123 -2.97 7.21 1.16
N GLU A 124 -2.79 8.50 1.44
CA GLU A 124 -3.17 9.13 2.71
C GLU A 124 -4.69 9.09 2.94
N ILE A 125 -5.50 9.48 1.95
CA ILE A 125 -6.97 9.42 2.02
C ILE A 125 -7.45 7.98 2.26
N LEU A 126 -6.83 7.00 1.60
CA LEU A 126 -7.17 5.59 1.72
C LEU A 126 -6.56 4.93 2.97
N LYS A 127 -5.80 5.66 3.79
CA LYS A 127 -5.09 5.17 4.98
C LYS A 127 -4.24 3.92 4.71
N LEU A 128 -3.54 3.92 3.57
CA LEU A 128 -2.70 2.82 3.12
C LEU A 128 -1.25 2.97 3.61
N PRO A 129 -0.51 1.86 3.83
CA PRO A 129 0.89 1.93 4.21
C PRO A 129 1.75 2.60 3.13
N PRO A 130 2.80 3.35 3.52
CA PRO A 130 3.62 4.13 2.59
C PRO A 130 4.40 3.28 1.59
N GLU A 131 4.64 2.00 1.88
CA GLU A 131 5.24 1.02 0.96
C GLU A 131 4.50 0.96 -0.38
N ILE A 132 3.17 1.02 -0.34
CA ILE A 132 2.32 0.93 -1.55
C ILE A 132 2.57 2.11 -2.47
N CYS A 133 2.90 3.29 -1.91
CA CYS A 133 3.25 4.45 -2.72
C CYS A 133 4.53 4.19 -3.52
N GLN A 134 5.53 3.53 -2.92
CA GLN A 134 6.79 3.22 -3.60
C GLN A 134 6.57 2.18 -4.70
N ASP A 135 5.78 1.15 -4.43
CA ASP A 135 5.47 0.11 -5.41
C ASP A 135 4.61 0.65 -6.56
N ALA A 136 3.64 1.51 -6.26
CA ALA A 136 2.83 2.20 -7.28
C ALA A 136 3.67 3.13 -8.16
N LEU A 137 4.75 3.72 -7.65
CA LEU A 137 5.67 4.53 -8.45
C LEU A 137 6.52 3.67 -9.38
N LYS A 138 7.04 2.53 -8.91
CA LYS A 138 7.78 1.59 -9.77
C LYS A 138 6.91 1.13 -10.93
N ILE A 139 5.65 0.80 -10.67
CA ILE A 139 4.69 0.42 -11.72
C ILE A 139 4.38 1.62 -12.62
N TYR A 140 4.19 2.82 -12.07
CA TYR A 140 3.96 4.02 -12.87
C TYR A 140 5.09 4.28 -13.87
N ASP A 141 6.35 4.08 -13.47
CA ASP A 141 7.52 4.24 -14.33
C ASP A 141 7.53 3.21 -15.46
N GLN A 142 7.19 1.97 -15.14
CA GLN A 142 7.02 0.91 -16.14
C GLN A 142 5.92 1.25 -17.14
N LEU A 143 4.80 1.83 -16.66
CA LEU A 143 3.67 2.24 -17.50
C LEU A 143 4.02 3.43 -18.40
N LEU A 144 4.78 4.41 -17.91
CA LEU A 144 5.22 5.54 -18.72
C LEU A 144 6.03 5.11 -19.94
N GLY A 145 6.85 4.05 -19.80
CA GLY A 145 7.60 3.48 -20.92
C GLY A 145 6.75 2.73 -21.95
N ILE A 146 5.49 2.42 -21.65
CA ILE A 146 4.56 1.76 -22.58
C ILE A 146 3.57 2.78 -23.16
N MET A 147 3.10 3.73 -22.33
CA MET A 147 1.98 4.62 -22.64
C MET A 147 2.30 6.10 -22.31
N PRO A 148 3.20 6.74 -23.05
CA PRO A 148 3.70 8.07 -22.72
C PRO A 148 2.65 9.19 -22.89
N SER A 149 1.65 9.00 -23.76
CA SER A 149 0.63 10.01 -24.11
C SER A 149 -0.62 9.98 -23.24
N THR A 150 -0.71 9.04 -22.29
CA THR A 150 -1.91 8.91 -21.45
C THR A 150 -1.93 9.91 -20.31
N ASN A 151 -3.13 10.27 -19.85
CA ASN A 151 -3.29 11.20 -18.74
C ASN A 151 -2.63 10.62 -17.46
N TYR A 152 -1.73 11.39 -16.86
CA TYR A 152 -1.01 11.02 -15.63
C TYR A 152 -1.95 10.55 -14.51
N VAL A 153 -3.16 11.12 -14.41
CA VAL A 153 -4.15 10.74 -13.40
C VAL A 153 -4.62 9.29 -13.60
N ILE A 154 -4.90 8.90 -14.84
CA ILE A 154 -5.34 7.52 -15.16
C ILE A 154 -4.19 6.55 -14.90
N LEU A 155 -2.97 6.92 -15.29
CA LEU A 155 -1.78 6.13 -15.01
C LEU A 155 -1.55 5.94 -13.51
N THR A 156 -1.69 6.99 -12.70
CA THR A 156 -1.57 6.88 -11.23
C THR A 156 -2.65 6.01 -10.62
N ALA A 157 -3.89 6.12 -11.09
CA ALA A 157 -4.99 5.28 -10.61
C ALA A 157 -4.74 3.80 -10.95
N THR A 158 -4.26 3.54 -12.17
CA THR A 158 -3.92 2.20 -12.66
C THR A 158 -2.74 1.61 -11.90
N SER A 159 -1.67 2.40 -11.69
CA SER A 159 -0.49 1.92 -10.97
C SER A 159 -0.80 1.63 -9.50
N LEU A 160 -1.62 2.47 -8.85
CA LEU A 160 -2.09 2.22 -7.49
C LEU A 160 -2.94 0.95 -7.42
N LEU A 161 -3.86 0.75 -8.36
CA LEU A 161 -4.69 -0.46 -8.41
C LEU A 161 -3.83 -1.72 -8.55
N LEU A 162 -2.84 -1.72 -9.45
CA LEU A 162 -1.95 -2.86 -9.65
C LEU A 162 -1.09 -3.12 -8.41
N ALA A 163 -0.51 -2.09 -7.80
CA ALA A 163 0.27 -2.22 -6.56
C ALA A 163 -0.59 -2.81 -5.42
N CYS A 164 -1.82 -2.33 -5.26
CA CYS A 164 -2.74 -2.84 -4.24
C CYS A 164 -3.16 -4.29 -4.51
N ARG A 165 -3.21 -4.74 -5.76
CA ARG A 165 -3.52 -6.15 -6.07
C ARG A 165 -2.32 -7.06 -5.84
N ILE A 166 -1.10 -6.62 -6.17
CA ILE A 166 0.13 -7.38 -5.91
C ILE A 166 0.33 -7.60 -4.40
N LYS A 167 0.04 -6.59 -3.58
CA LYS A 167 0.15 -6.69 -2.10
C LYS A 167 -0.99 -7.48 -1.43
N GLY A 168 -2.06 -7.81 -2.15
CA GLY A 168 -3.17 -8.62 -1.64
C GLY A 168 -3.81 -8.06 -0.36
N SER A 169 -3.81 -8.88 0.69
CA SER A 169 -4.48 -8.61 1.97
C SER A 169 -3.92 -7.41 2.74
N LYS A 170 -2.70 -6.94 2.42
CA LYS A 170 -2.15 -5.70 3.03
C LYS A 170 -2.84 -4.43 2.53
N ALA A 171 -3.54 -4.50 1.40
CA ALA A 171 -4.15 -3.34 0.74
C ALA A 171 -5.52 -3.66 0.11
N PRO A 172 -6.56 -3.99 0.89
CA PRO A 172 -7.87 -4.31 0.36
C PRO A 172 -8.63 -3.03 -0.03
N VAL A 173 -8.34 -2.52 -1.23
CA VAL A 173 -8.92 -1.29 -1.79
C VAL A 173 -9.87 -1.61 -2.94
N THR A 174 -11.12 -1.17 -2.88
CA THR A 174 -12.06 -1.38 -3.98
C THR A 174 -11.83 -0.39 -5.13
N LEU A 175 -12.28 -0.74 -6.33
CA LEU A 175 -12.20 0.18 -7.48
C LEU A 175 -12.98 1.48 -7.25
N GLN A 176 -14.08 1.39 -6.50
CA GLN A 176 -14.91 2.54 -6.16
C GLN A 176 -14.18 3.48 -5.19
N GLU A 177 -13.50 2.94 -4.17
CA GLU A 177 -12.72 3.74 -3.23
C GLU A 177 -11.61 4.54 -3.91
N ILE A 178 -10.90 3.96 -4.89
CA ILE A 178 -9.89 4.68 -5.66
C ILE A 178 -10.53 5.83 -6.45
N ALA A 179 -11.67 5.57 -7.09
CA ALA A 179 -12.37 6.60 -7.85
C ALA A 179 -12.93 7.73 -6.95
N GLU A 180 -13.50 7.38 -5.79
CA GLU A 180 -13.97 8.34 -4.78
C GLU A 180 -12.80 9.19 -4.25
N ALA A 181 -11.66 8.58 -3.92
CA ALA A 181 -10.48 9.32 -3.44
C ALA A 181 -9.94 10.29 -4.48
N LEU A 182 -9.93 9.91 -5.76
CA LEU A 182 -9.56 10.81 -6.86
C LEU A 182 -10.57 11.95 -7.04
N GLN A 183 -11.86 11.66 -6.86
CA GLN A 183 -12.92 12.65 -6.97
C GLN A 183 -12.82 13.72 -5.87
N VAL A 184 -12.45 13.34 -4.64
CA VAL A 184 -12.17 14.29 -3.55
C VAL A 184 -11.02 15.24 -3.91
N LEU A 185 -10.04 14.77 -4.69
CA LEU A 185 -8.93 15.58 -5.19
C LEU A 185 -9.28 16.41 -6.44
N GLY A 186 -10.55 16.39 -6.90
CA GLY A 186 -11.02 17.13 -8.08
C GLY A 186 -10.86 16.38 -9.40
N HIS A 187 -10.45 15.11 -9.37
CA HIS A 187 -10.25 14.30 -10.57
C HIS A 187 -11.39 13.30 -10.77
N ARG A 188 -12.18 13.47 -11.84
CA ARG A 188 -13.25 12.53 -12.20
C ARG A 188 -12.72 11.45 -13.15
N VAL A 189 -12.63 10.22 -12.65
CA VAL A 189 -12.18 9.06 -13.44
C VAL A 189 -13.20 7.94 -13.34
N ALA A 190 -13.65 7.43 -14.49
CA ALA A 190 -14.55 6.28 -14.52
C ALA A 190 -13.81 4.99 -14.14
N PRO A 191 -14.34 4.15 -13.23
CA PRO A 191 -13.70 2.89 -12.83
C PRO A 191 -13.41 1.96 -14.02
N ARG A 192 -14.28 1.99 -15.04
CA ARG A 192 -14.11 1.20 -16.28
C ARG A 192 -12.80 1.54 -17.01
N THR A 193 -12.41 2.81 -17.03
CA THR A 193 -11.17 3.26 -17.69
C THR A 193 -9.94 2.73 -16.97
N ILE A 194 -9.96 2.73 -15.63
CA ILE A 194 -8.87 2.20 -14.79
C ILE A 194 -8.69 0.70 -15.06
N VAL A 195 -9.79 -0.07 -15.11
CA VAL A 195 -9.73 -1.51 -15.37
C VAL A 195 -9.25 -1.82 -16.78
N LYS A 196 -9.75 -1.10 -17.80
CA LYS A 196 -9.28 -1.25 -19.18
C LYS A 196 -7.78 -0.99 -19.30
N MET A 197 -7.30 0.08 -18.66
CA MET A 197 -5.89 0.44 -18.66
C MET A 197 -5.03 -0.59 -17.92
N ALA A 198 -5.53 -1.10 -16.78
CA ALA A 198 -4.86 -2.16 -16.04
C ALA A 198 -4.74 -3.45 -16.88
N ALA A 199 -5.80 -3.83 -17.60
CA ALA A 199 -5.79 -5.00 -18.47
C ALA A 199 -4.80 -4.84 -19.64
N PHE A 200 -4.79 -3.66 -20.28
CA PHE A 200 -3.85 -3.33 -21.35
C PHE A 200 -2.39 -3.36 -20.86
N ALA A 201 -2.14 -2.84 -19.66
CA ALA A 201 -0.81 -2.85 -19.06
C ALA A 201 -0.28 -4.26 -18.76
N VAL A 202 -1.16 -5.15 -18.29
CA VAL A 202 -0.81 -6.56 -18.02
C VAL A 202 -0.58 -7.31 -19.34
N SER A 203 -1.38 -7.06 -20.38
CA SER A 203 -1.21 -7.74 -21.67
C SER A 203 0.08 -7.38 -22.40
N HIS A 204 0.65 -6.19 -22.15
CA HIS A 204 1.92 -5.75 -22.74
C HIS A 204 3.17 -6.24 -21.97
N GLY A 205 3.00 -7.13 -20.98
CA GLY A 205 4.05 -8.04 -20.54
C GLY A 205 5.13 -7.48 -19.60
N LYS A 206 5.05 -6.22 -19.16
CA LYS A 206 6.03 -5.66 -18.18
C LYS A 206 5.61 -5.78 -16.72
N ILE A 207 4.35 -6.12 -16.45
CA ILE A 207 3.79 -6.16 -15.10
C ILE A 207 3.23 -7.55 -14.85
N SER A 208 3.66 -8.18 -13.76
CA SER A 208 3.12 -9.47 -13.32
C SER A 208 1.61 -9.36 -13.16
N ALA A 209 0.87 -10.26 -13.82
CA ALA A 209 -0.57 -10.30 -13.75
C ALA A 209 -0.98 -10.49 -12.27
N PRO A 210 -1.64 -9.50 -11.65
CA PRO A 210 -2.01 -9.64 -10.25
C PRO A 210 -3.08 -10.71 -10.09
N ASN A 211 -2.98 -11.48 -9.01
CA ASN A 211 -4.03 -12.43 -8.64
C ASN A 211 -5.37 -11.72 -8.47
N MET A 212 -6.46 -12.40 -8.85
CA MET A 212 -7.80 -11.93 -8.56
C MET A 212 -7.96 -11.82 -7.03
N ARG A 213 -8.53 -10.70 -6.56
CA ARG A 213 -8.82 -10.49 -5.14
C ARG A 213 -9.74 -11.60 -4.64
N ARG A 214 -9.39 -12.19 -3.51
CA ARG A 214 -10.27 -13.15 -2.84
C ARG A 214 -11.17 -12.43 -1.86
N SER A 215 -12.17 -13.14 -1.33
CA SER A 215 -13.15 -12.54 -0.42
C SER A 215 -12.55 -12.33 0.97
N GLU A 216 -11.65 -13.22 1.37
CA GLU A 216 -10.93 -13.25 2.64
C GLU A 216 -10.12 -11.96 2.85
N ASP A 217 -9.57 -11.38 1.77
CA ASP A 217 -8.76 -10.15 1.81
C ASP A 217 -9.51 -8.95 2.41
N TYR A 218 -10.85 -8.93 2.32
CA TYR A 218 -11.66 -7.79 2.74
C TYR A 218 -12.16 -7.89 4.19
N ILE A 219 -12.13 -9.08 4.79
CA ILE A 219 -12.74 -9.32 6.11
C ILE A 219 -12.14 -8.40 7.18
N ASP A 220 -10.82 -8.30 7.25
CA ASP A 220 -10.13 -7.49 8.25
C ASP A 220 -10.50 -6.01 8.16
N LYS A 221 -10.62 -5.50 6.93
CA LYS A 221 -11.00 -4.11 6.71
C LYS A 221 -12.47 -3.89 7.06
N MET A 222 -13.36 -4.78 6.65
CA MET A 222 -14.79 -4.65 6.95
C MET A 222 -15.06 -4.72 8.44
N VAL A 223 -14.41 -5.63 9.17
CA VAL A 223 -14.53 -5.73 10.63
C VAL A 223 -14.04 -4.44 11.31
N LYS A 224 -12.94 -3.85 10.84
CA LYS A 224 -12.48 -2.52 11.32
C LYS A 224 -13.50 -1.42 11.04
N GLN A 225 -14.05 -1.36 9.83
CA GLN A 225 -15.10 -0.39 9.47
C GLN A 225 -16.37 -0.58 10.33
N LEU A 226 -16.72 -1.82 10.67
CA LEU A 226 -17.84 -2.14 11.53
C LEU A 226 -17.57 -1.79 13.00
N ALA A 227 -16.33 -1.97 13.48
CA ALA A 227 -15.92 -1.56 14.81
C ALA A 227 -16.06 -0.05 15.04
N GLU A 228 -15.82 0.75 13.98
CA GLU A 228 -15.99 2.21 14.00
C GLU A 228 -17.46 2.65 13.85
N ALA A 229 -18.40 1.72 13.55
CA ALA A 229 -19.79 2.06 13.27
C ALA A 229 -20.61 2.26 14.57
N PRO A 230 -21.19 3.46 14.81
CA PRO A 230 -21.90 3.74 16.06
C PRO A 230 -23.17 2.91 16.23
N MET A 231 -23.85 2.57 15.12
CA MET A 231 -25.04 1.72 15.12
C MET A 231 -24.74 0.29 15.58
N LEU A 232 -23.53 -0.22 15.32
CA LEU A 232 -23.12 -1.53 15.81
C LEU A 232 -22.95 -1.47 17.33
N LEU A 233 -22.19 -0.48 17.82
CA LEU A 233 -21.92 -0.30 19.26
C LEU A 233 -23.21 -0.21 20.09
N LEU A 234 -24.21 0.53 19.61
CA LEU A 234 -25.51 0.66 20.26
C LEU A 234 -26.28 -0.69 20.33
N ARG A 235 -26.18 -1.51 19.28
CA ARG A 235 -26.82 -2.84 19.27
C ARG A 235 -26.06 -3.83 20.14
N MET A 236 -24.73 -3.77 20.13
CA MET A 236 -23.89 -4.58 21.01
C MET A 236 -24.18 -4.30 22.48
N SER A 237 -24.33 -3.04 22.87
CA SER A 237 -24.67 -2.68 24.26
C SER A 237 -26.04 -3.20 24.67
N LYS A 238 -27.04 -3.14 23.76
CA LYS A 238 -28.37 -3.71 24.01
C LYS A 238 -28.36 -5.22 24.14
N ALA A 239 -27.51 -5.90 23.38
CA ALA A 239 -27.34 -7.35 23.42
C ALA A 239 -26.39 -7.84 24.52
N GLY A 240 -25.77 -6.94 25.30
CA GLY A 240 -24.80 -7.30 26.35
C GLY A 240 -23.45 -7.80 25.84
N VAL A 241 -23.11 -7.56 24.57
CA VAL A 241 -21.93 -8.13 23.91
C VAL A 241 -20.70 -7.21 24.07
N LYS A 242 -19.58 -7.77 24.54
CA LYS A 242 -18.30 -7.03 24.64
C LYS A 242 -17.63 -6.89 23.26
N SER A 243 -17.19 -5.68 22.93
CA SER A 243 -16.68 -5.31 21.60
C SER A 243 -15.48 -6.12 21.10
N ARG A 244 -14.41 -6.26 21.90
CA ARG A 244 -13.16 -6.88 21.44
C ARG A 244 -13.28 -8.37 21.12
N GLY A 245 -13.86 -9.18 22.02
CA GLY A 245 -13.98 -10.63 21.81
C GLY A 245 -14.89 -10.99 20.64
N TYR A 246 -16.02 -10.28 20.53
CA TYR A 246 -16.99 -10.51 19.47
C TYR A 246 -16.42 -10.28 18.07
N LEU A 247 -15.66 -9.19 17.84
CA LEU A 247 -15.14 -8.88 16.51
C LEU A 247 -14.08 -9.89 16.04
N ASP A 248 -13.27 -10.41 16.96
CA ASP A 248 -12.28 -11.45 16.67
C ASP A 248 -12.94 -12.79 16.32
N GLU A 249 -13.98 -13.18 17.05
CA GLU A 249 -14.77 -14.37 16.74
C GLU A 249 -15.55 -14.23 15.43
N LEU A 250 -16.16 -13.06 15.20
CA LEU A 250 -16.86 -12.74 13.97
C LEU A 250 -15.93 -12.90 12.76
N LYS A 251 -14.70 -12.38 12.84
CA LYS A 251 -13.68 -12.57 11.81
C LYS A 251 -13.35 -14.05 11.60
N LYS A 252 -13.10 -14.80 12.66
CA LYS A 252 -12.75 -16.23 12.58
C LYS A 252 -13.85 -17.03 11.90
N ILE A 253 -15.10 -16.85 12.32
CA ILE A 253 -16.24 -17.59 11.76
C ILE A 253 -16.51 -17.16 10.31
N ALA A 254 -16.38 -15.86 9.98
CA ALA A 254 -16.54 -15.41 8.59
C ALA A 254 -15.51 -16.07 7.66
N LEU A 255 -14.25 -16.21 8.10
CA LEU A 255 -13.22 -16.91 7.34
C LEU A 255 -13.49 -18.41 7.24
N GLN A 256 -13.98 -19.05 8.31
CA GLN A 256 -14.38 -20.46 8.28
C GLN A 256 -15.55 -20.71 7.33
N LEU A 257 -16.57 -19.84 7.34
CA LEU A 257 -17.69 -19.89 6.40
C LEU A 257 -17.21 -19.78 4.96
N LEU A 258 -16.34 -18.80 4.67
CA LEU A 258 -15.75 -18.64 3.34
C LEU A 258 -14.93 -19.88 2.94
N ALA A 259 -14.18 -20.48 3.87
CA ALA A 259 -13.38 -21.67 3.59
C ALA A 259 -14.24 -22.92 3.32
N LYS A 260 -15.28 -23.17 4.12
CA LYS A 260 -16.19 -24.32 3.96
C LYS A 260 -17.11 -24.20 2.75
N THR A 261 -17.43 -22.97 2.33
CA THR A 261 -18.28 -22.74 1.16
C THR A 261 -17.59 -23.25 -0.11
N PRO A 262 -18.27 -24.00 -1.00
CA PRO A 262 -17.66 -24.51 -2.22
C PRO A 262 -17.34 -23.39 -3.21
N GLU A 263 -16.19 -23.48 -3.90
CA GLU A 263 -15.76 -22.48 -4.90
C GLU A 263 -16.78 -22.23 -6.01
N ARG A 264 -17.56 -23.26 -6.41
CA ARG A 264 -18.64 -23.11 -7.39
C ARG A 264 -19.70 -22.11 -6.96
N ALA A 265 -20.03 -22.06 -5.66
CA ALA A 265 -21.01 -21.10 -5.13
C ALA A 265 -20.44 -19.68 -5.01
N LYS A 266 -19.11 -19.53 -4.89
CA LYS A 266 -18.41 -18.24 -4.86
C LYS A 266 -18.17 -17.67 -6.26
N SER A 267 -18.02 -18.54 -7.26
CA SER A 267 -17.64 -18.17 -8.62
C SER A 267 -18.64 -17.20 -9.27
N GLY A 268 -18.12 -16.21 -9.97
CA GLY A 268 -18.91 -15.18 -10.66
C GLY A 268 -19.56 -14.13 -9.76
N LYS A 269 -19.41 -14.22 -8.43
CA LYS A 269 -19.88 -13.21 -7.48
C LYS A 269 -18.78 -12.20 -7.15
N ASN A 270 -19.19 -10.99 -6.78
CA ASN A 270 -18.23 -9.95 -6.39
C ASN A 270 -17.63 -10.30 -5.01
N PRO A 271 -16.29 -10.46 -4.88
CA PRO A 271 -15.64 -10.89 -3.65
C PRO A 271 -15.89 -9.95 -2.47
N TYR A 272 -16.06 -8.64 -2.72
CA TYR A 272 -16.38 -7.67 -1.68
C TYR A 272 -17.78 -7.93 -1.08
N THR A 273 -18.77 -8.14 -1.94
CA THR A 273 -20.15 -8.44 -1.48
C THR A 273 -20.26 -9.81 -0.82
N LEU A 274 -19.44 -10.78 -1.26
CA LEU A 274 -19.40 -12.10 -0.67
C LEU A 274 -18.80 -12.07 0.74
N ALA A 275 -17.71 -11.33 0.93
CA ALA A 275 -17.10 -11.11 2.24
C ALA A 275 -18.07 -10.44 3.23
N ALA A 276 -18.80 -9.40 2.81
CA ALA A 276 -19.81 -8.76 3.66
C ALA A 276 -20.95 -9.71 4.03
N SER A 277 -21.34 -10.59 3.11
CA SER A 277 -22.39 -11.59 3.36
C SER A 277 -21.89 -12.71 4.29
N ALA A 278 -20.60 -13.07 4.23
CA ALA A 278 -19.99 -13.98 5.18
C ALA A 278 -19.95 -13.40 6.61
N ILE A 279 -19.68 -12.10 6.75
CA ILE A 279 -19.75 -11.40 8.05
C ILE A 279 -21.19 -11.41 8.60
N TYR A 280 -22.18 -11.16 7.74
CA TYR A 280 -23.59 -11.27 8.12
C TYR A 280 -23.96 -12.68 8.61
N ALA A 281 -23.50 -13.71 7.90
CA ALA A 281 -23.71 -15.09 8.26
C ALA A 281 -23.00 -15.45 9.58
N ALA A 282 -21.77 -14.96 9.78
CA ALA A 282 -20.99 -15.19 10.99
C ALA A 282 -21.69 -14.67 12.25
N ASP A 283 -22.30 -13.48 12.19
CA ASP A 283 -23.06 -12.95 13.34
C ASP A 283 -24.27 -13.82 13.70
N ARG A 284 -24.93 -14.44 12.71
CA ARG A 284 -26.06 -15.35 12.94
C ARG A 284 -25.62 -16.64 13.61
N VAL A 285 -24.49 -17.21 13.17
CA VAL A 285 -23.88 -18.38 13.81
C VAL A 285 -23.53 -18.05 15.26
N LEU A 286 -22.90 -16.91 15.53
CA LEU A 286 -22.59 -16.47 16.89
C LEU A 286 -23.84 -16.24 17.74
N ALA A 287 -24.84 -15.57 17.19
CA ALA A 287 -26.09 -15.28 17.87
C ALA A 287 -26.80 -16.57 18.30
N GLN A 288 -26.81 -17.58 17.43
CA GLN A 288 -27.40 -18.88 17.72
C GLN A 288 -26.63 -19.63 18.81
N ARG A 289 -25.29 -19.63 18.77
CA ARG A 289 -24.46 -20.26 19.82
C ARG A 289 -24.63 -19.63 21.19
N GLU A 290 -24.72 -18.30 21.23
CA GLU A 290 -24.85 -17.54 22.48
C GLU A 290 -26.32 -17.38 22.92
N ASN A 291 -27.28 -18.01 22.22
CA ASN A 291 -28.73 -17.88 22.45
C ASN A 291 -29.19 -16.42 22.59
N ARG A 292 -28.71 -15.56 21.69
CA ARG A 292 -29.06 -14.13 21.65
C ARG A 292 -29.56 -13.70 20.28
N GLU A 293 -30.05 -12.47 20.21
CA GLU A 293 -30.37 -11.85 18.93
C GLU A 293 -29.10 -11.45 18.14
N PRO A 294 -29.16 -11.50 16.79
CA PRO A 294 -28.08 -11.01 15.94
C PRO A 294 -27.94 -9.49 16.06
N VAL A 295 -26.69 -9.04 16.16
CA VAL A 295 -26.35 -7.63 16.29
C VAL A 295 -26.27 -6.98 14.92
N ILE A 296 -25.78 -7.71 13.91
CA ILE A 296 -25.55 -7.21 12.56
C ILE A 296 -26.80 -7.39 11.71
N THR A 297 -27.36 -6.27 11.25
CA THR A 297 -28.51 -6.24 10.35
C THR A 297 -28.08 -5.95 8.91
N GLN A 298 -28.95 -6.28 7.95
CA GLN A 298 -28.72 -5.96 6.53
C GLN A 298 -28.58 -4.44 6.32
N ALA A 299 -29.43 -3.65 6.96
CA ALA A 299 -29.38 -2.19 6.92
C ALA A 299 -28.08 -1.62 7.52
N LEU A 300 -27.60 -2.22 8.62
CA LEU A 300 -26.30 -1.85 9.19
C LEU A 300 -25.18 -2.05 8.18
N LEU A 301 -25.08 -3.25 7.59
CA LEU A 301 -24.05 -3.56 6.58
C LEU A 301 -24.18 -2.70 5.33
N SER A 302 -25.41 -2.43 4.88
CA SER A 302 -25.64 -1.58 3.71
C SER A 302 -25.12 -0.17 3.93
N LYS A 303 -25.44 0.42 5.09
CA LYS A 303 -25.01 1.77 5.45
C LYS A 303 -23.50 1.88 5.66
N THR A 304 -22.86 0.87 6.27
CA THR A 304 -21.43 0.92 6.60
C THR A 304 -20.54 0.55 5.41
N LEU A 305 -20.90 -0.48 4.65
CA LEU A 305 -20.09 -1.03 3.56
C LEU A 305 -20.54 -0.57 2.16
N LYS A 306 -21.60 0.25 2.06
CA LYS A 306 -22.18 0.74 0.80
C LYS A 306 -22.59 -0.40 -0.16
N ILE A 307 -23.13 -1.49 0.37
CA ILE A 307 -23.64 -2.63 -0.39
C ILE A 307 -25.17 -2.64 -0.37
N ALA A 308 -25.82 -3.14 -1.42
CA ALA A 308 -27.27 -3.26 -1.43
C ALA A 308 -27.78 -4.38 -0.50
N GLU A 309 -28.80 -4.09 0.31
CA GLU A 309 -29.39 -5.04 1.27
C GLU A 309 -29.87 -6.34 0.61
N TYR A 310 -30.51 -6.22 -0.55
CA TYR A 310 -31.02 -7.37 -1.29
C TYR A 310 -29.90 -8.34 -1.68
N THR A 311 -28.68 -7.84 -1.96
CA THR A 311 -27.54 -8.67 -2.33
C THR A 311 -27.04 -9.48 -1.15
N VAL A 312 -26.98 -8.87 0.04
CA VAL A 312 -26.64 -9.58 1.29
C VAL A 312 -27.68 -10.66 1.58
N ARG A 313 -28.97 -10.34 1.42
CA ARG A 313 -30.07 -11.30 1.60
C ARG A 313 -29.98 -12.47 0.63
N GLU A 314 -29.72 -12.20 -0.65
CA GLU A 314 -29.59 -13.23 -1.68
C GLU A 314 -28.43 -14.19 -1.37
N HIS A 315 -27.25 -13.65 -1.04
CA HIS A 315 -26.09 -14.47 -0.69
C HIS A 315 -26.30 -15.27 0.59
N TRP A 316 -26.96 -14.70 1.59
CA TRP A 316 -27.35 -15.44 2.79
C TRP A 316 -28.17 -16.68 2.43
N VAL A 317 -29.25 -16.50 1.65
CA VAL A 317 -30.16 -17.62 1.31
C VAL A 317 -29.47 -18.66 0.43
N LYS A 318 -28.74 -18.23 -0.61
CA LYS A 318 -28.21 -19.13 -1.65
C LYS A 318 -26.85 -19.75 -1.33
N ILE A 319 -26.05 -19.12 -0.48
CA ILE A 319 -24.62 -19.49 -0.30
C ILE A 319 -24.34 -19.91 1.14
N PHE A 320 -24.76 -19.08 2.11
CA PHE A 320 -24.30 -19.24 3.50
C PHE A 320 -25.28 -19.93 4.43
N SER A 321 -26.57 -20.03 4.09
CA SER A 321 -27.60 -20.60 4.97
C SER A 321 -27.28 -22.03 5.40
N HIS A 322 -26.97 -22.91 4.45
CA HIS A 322 -26.63 -24.31 4.69
C HIS A 322 -25.31 -24.45 5.47
N THR A 323 -24.26 -23.75 5.01
CA THR A 323 -22.94 -23.83 5.64
C THR A 323 -22.92 -23.23 7.05
N ALA A 324 -23.76 -22.24 7.31
CA ALA A 324 -23.96 -21.69 8.65
C ALA A 324 -24.63 -22.69 9.59
N SER A 325 -25.66 -23.41 9.12
CA SER A 325 -26.31 -24.46 9.91
C SER A 325 -25.34 -25.58 10.27
N GLU A 326 -24.58 -26.10 9.31
CA GLU A 326 -23.53 -27.11 9.55
C GLU A 326 -22.49 -26.64 10.58
N LEU A 327 -22.07 -25.37 10.49
CA LEU A 327 -21.12 -24.78 11.44
C LEU A 327 -21.67 -24.61 12.85
N VAL A 328 -22.99 -24.54 13.02
CA VAL A 328 -23.61 -24.54 14.35
C VAL A 328 -23.69 -25.96 14.91
N GLU A 329 -23.87 -26.97 14.06
CA GLU A 329 -23.93 -28.38 14.49
C GLU A 329 -22.54 -28.96 14.83
N ASP A 330 -21.49 -28.50 14.16
CA ASP A 330 -20.10 -28.96 14.35
C ASP A 330 -19.43 -28.47 15.66
N LEU A 331 -20.07 -27.57 16.42
CA LEU A 331 -19.44 -26.81 17.53
C LEU A 331 -20.32 -26.78 18.78
#